data_AF-A0A524D4H3-F1
#
_entry.id   AF-A0A524D4H3-F1
#
_cell.length_a   1.000
_cell.length_b   1.000
_cell.length_c   1.000
_cell.angle_alpha   90.00
_cell.angle_beta   90.00
_cell.angle_gamma   90.00
#
_symmetry.space_group_name_H-M   'P 1'
#
loop_
_entity.id
_entity.type
_entity.pdbx_description
1 polymer ?
#
loop_
_entity_poly.entity_id
_entity_poly.type
_entity_poly.pdbx_seq_one_letter_code
_entity_poly.pdbx_strand_id
1 'polypeptide(L)'
;MSAESNGLKKYLRVFPIFGLLFYYVGGLITSLDVSDSIVYIVQIVAFSILLFAGLYLLDKRVMIVGAVVALVGTAGSVFFMLQNLGEATLGLGAVGGAFSLIADLFFLLTIYAWARQPS
;
A
#
# COMPACT_ATOMS: atom_id res chain seq x y z
N MET A 1 -1.83 -20.72 22.13
CA MET A 1 -1.47 -19.83 21.00
C MET A 1 -0.40 -20.54 20.18
N SER A 2 -0.61 -20.77 18.88
CA SER A 2 0.39 -21.44 18.03
C SER A 2 1.63 -20.55 17.89
N ALA A 3 2.82 -21.15 17.72
CA ALA A 3 4.08 -20.42 17.49
C ALA A 3 3.98 -19.41 16.32
N GLU A 4 3.14 -19.72 15.34
CA GLU A 4 2.81 -18.87 14.19
C GLU A 4 2.19 -17.51 14.61
N SER A 5 1.32 -17.50 15.63
CA SER A 5 0.69 -16.27 16.13
C SER A 5 1.70 -15.31 16.77
N ASN A 6 2.72 -15.86 17.44
CA ASN A 6 3.78 -15.03 18.05
C ASN A 6 4.74 -14.47 17.00
N GLY A 7 5.00 -15.21 15.93
CA GLY A 7 5.79 -14.72 14.79
C GLY A 7 5.12 -13.56 14.06
N LEU A 8 3.81 -13.68 13.80
CA LEU A 8 3.05 -12.65 13.06
C LEU A 8 2.94 -11.31 13.80
N LYS A 9 2.82 -11.34 15.14
CA LYS A 9 2.71 -10.13 15.96
C LYS A 9 3.88 -9.17 15.77
N LYS A 10 5.09 -9.68 15.49
CA LYS A 10 6.27 -8.86 15.20
C LYS A 10 6.13 -8.02 13.93
N TYR A 11 5.36 -8.50 12.96
CA TYR A 11 5.23 -7.89 11.64
C TYR A 11 3.98 -7.02 11.46
N LEU A 12 3.07 -6.99 12.46
CA LEU A 12 1.83 -6.21 12.40
C LEU A 12 2.05 -4.71 12.09
N ARG A 13 3.17 -4.16 12.57
CA ARG A 13 3.56 -2.76 12.29
C ARG A 13 4.44 -2.63 11.05
N VAL A 14 5.24 -3.65 10.77
CA VAL A 14 6.21 -3.65 9.67
C VAL A 14 5.47 -3.62 8.33
N PHE A 15 4.51 -4.51 8.13
CA PHE A 15 3.80 -4.61 6.85
C PHE A 15 3.12 -3.30 6.41
N PRO A 16 2.31 -2.62 7.24
CA PRO A 16 1.66 -1.38 6.81
C PRO A 16 2.66 -0.24 6.55
N ILE A 17 3.75 -0.16 7.33
CA ILE A 17 4.77 0.89 7.14
C ILE A 17 5.51 0.68 5.82
N PHE A 18 5.94 -0.55 5.52
CA PHE A 18 6.61 -0.85 4.26
C PHE A 18 5.65 -0.71 3.07
N GLY A 19 4.38 -1.11 3.21
CA GLY A 19 3.35 -0.86 2.21
C GLY A 19 3.21 0.63 1.87
N LEU A 20 3.10 1.49 2.89
CA LEU A 20 3.06 2.94 2.70
C LEU A 20 4.32 3.50 2.04
N LEU A 21 5.50 3.02 2.43
CA LEU A 21 6.77 3.46 1.84
C LEU A 21 6.82 3.15 0.35
N PHE A 22 6.48 1.91 -0.04
CA PHE A 22 6.47 1.51 -1.44
C PHE A 22 5.37 2.22 -2.24
N TYR A 23 4.21 2.46 -1.62
CA TYR A 23 3.14 3.21 -2.25
C TYR A 23 3.54 4.66 -2.52
N TYR A 24 4.22 5.30 -1.56
CA TYR A 24 4.74 6.65 -1.72
C TYR A 24 5.79 6.73 -2.83
N VAL A 25 6.76 5.81 -2.83
CA VAL A 25 7.81 5.75 -3.88
C VAL A 25 7.19 5.49 -5.26
N GLY A 26 6.33 4.49 -5.38
CA GLY A 26 5.66 4.16 -6.65
C GLY A 26 4.82 5.32 -7.16
N GLY A 27 4.06 5.94 -6.27
CA GLY A 27 3.28 7.13 -6.53
C GLY A 27 4.09 8.32 -7.03
N LEU A 28 5.19 8.65 -6.33
CA LEU A 28 6.08 9.73 -6.75
C LEU A 28 6.63 9.48 -8.15
N ILE A 29 7.10 8.26 -8.43
CA ILE A 29 7.66 7.91 -9.74
C ILE A 29 6.59 8.03 -10.83
N THR A 30 5.39 7.45 -10.62
CA THR A 30 4.28 7.58 -11.58
C THR A 30 3.87 9.05 -11.78
N SER A 31 3.93 9.87 -10.72
CA SER A 31 3.59 11.29 -10.81
C SER A 31 4.56 12.14 -11.63
N LEU A 32 5.77 11.62 -11.94
CA LEU A 32 6.68 12.28 -12.88
C LEU A 32 6.21 12.15 -14.34
N ASP A 33 5.37 11.16 -14.63
CA ASP A 33 4.78 10.91 -15.96
C ASP A 33 3.39 11.53 -16.13
N VAL A 34 2.72 11.91 -15.03
CA VAL A 34 1.33 12.38 -15.02
C VAL A 34 1.24 13.79 -14.43
N SER A 35 0.62 14.74 -15.13
CA SER A 35 0.61 16.16 -14.76
C SER A 35 -0.02 16.48 -13.40
N ASP A 36 -0.88 15.60 -12.88
CA ASP A 36 -1.73 15.87 -11.72
C ASP A 36 -1.17 15.24 -10.42
N SER A 37 0.08 15.56 -10.09
CA SER A 37 0.79 14.98 -8.94
C SER A 37 0.15 15.33 -7.58
N ILE A 38 -0.58 16.44 -7.47
CA ILE A 38 -1.18 16.92 -6.21
C ILE A 38 -2.26 15.97 -5.68
N VAL A 39 -3.15 15.47 -6.54
CA VAL A 39 -4.23 14.57 -6.12
C VAL A 39 -3.65 13.27 -5.54
N TYR A 40 -2.58 12.77 -6.16
CA TYR A 40 -1.89 11.56 -5.73
C TYR A 40 -1.21 11.76 -4.36
N ILE A 41 -0.53 12.89 -4.16
CA ILE A 41 0.12 13.21 -2.87
C ILE A 41 -0.93 13.31 -1.76
N VAL A 42 -2.06 13.99 -2.01
CA VAL A 42 -3.15 14.11 -1.03
C VAL A 42 -3.72 12.74 -0.66
N GLN A 43 -3.89 11.84 -1.65
CA GLN A 43 -4.33 10.46 -1.40
C GLN A 43 -3.35 9.67 -0.53
N ILE A 44 -2.04 9.70 -0.87
CA ILE A 44 -1.04 8.99 -0.06
C ILE A 44 -1.04 9.51 1.38
N VAL A 45 -1.09 10.84 1.57
CA VAL A 45 -1.12 11.44 2.91
C VAL A 45 -2.37 11.01 3.67
N ALA A 46 -3.55 11.07 3.05
CA ALA A 46 -4.80 10.67 3.69
C ALA A 46 -4.80 9.18 4.09
N PHE A 47 -4.34 8.29 3.21
CA PHE A 47 -4.30 6.85 3.48
C PHE A 47 -3.22 6.51 4.52
N SER A 48 -2.11 7.25 4.52
CA SER A 48 -1.08 7.14 5.57
C SER A 48 -1.66 7.49 6.93
N ILE A 49 -2.42 8.59 7.04
CA ILE A 49 -3.06 8.99 8.31
C ILE A 49 -4.01 7.89 8.80
N LEU A 50 -4.81 7.29 7.91
CA LEU A 50 -5.75 6.23 8.30
C LEU A 50 -5.03 4.99 8.84
N LEU A 51 -3.96 4.55 8.17
CA LEU A 51 -3.13 3.42 8.59
C LEU A 51 -2.36 3.73 9.90
N PHE A 52 -1.85 4.95 10.06
CA PHE A 52 -1.23 5.37 11.32
C PHE A 52 -2.24 5.45 12.47
N ALA A 53 -3.47 5.91 12.22
CA ALA A 53 -4.53 5.91 13.22
C ALA A 53 -4.90 4.48 13.64
N GLY A 54 -5.01 3.54 12.70
CA GLY A 54 -5.22 2.13 13.01
C GLY A 54 -4.08 1.52 13.83
N LEU A 55 -2.83 1.86 13.50
CA LEU A 55 -1.65 1.44 14.26
C LEU A 55 -1.62 2.03 15.67
N TYR A 56 -2.00 3.31 15.82
CA TYR A 56 -2.01 4.00 17.11
C TYR A 56 -3.09 3.44 18.05
N LEU A 57 -4.30 3.22 17.52
CA LEU A 57 -5.43 2.67 18.27
C LEU A 57 -5.30 1.15 18.50
N LEU A 58 -4.36 0.49 17.81
CA LEU A 58 -4.25 -0.97 17.75
C LEU A 58 -5.58 -1.64 17.36
N ASP A 59 -6.41 -0.95 16.57
CA ASP A 59 -7.72 -1.42 16.15
C ASP A 59 -7.61 -2.18 14.83
N LYS A 60 -7.94 -3.47 14.88
CA LYS A 60 -7.87 -4.36 13.71
C LYS A 60 -8.77 -3.93 12.57
N ARG A 61 -9.95 -3.35 12.86
CA ARG A 61 -10.92 -2.95 11.85
C ARG A 61 -10.39 -1.73 11.10
N VAL A 62 -9.90 -0.74 11.83
CA VAL A 62 -9.30 0.46 11.24
C VAL A 62 -8.09 0.10 10.37
N MET A 63 -7.25 -0.83 10.84
CA MET A 63 -6.10 -1.30 10.06
C MET A 63 -6.49 -2.01 8.76
N ILE A 64 -7.44 -2.94 8.82
CA ILE A 64 -7.91 -3.65 7.63
C ILE A 64 -8.56 -2.68 6.64
N VAL A 65 -9.43 -1.80 7.12
CA VAL A 65 -10.08 -0.78 6.26
C VAL A 65 -9.04 0.13 5.63
N GLY A 66 -8.03 0.59 6.38
CA GLY A 66 -6.96 1.42 5.84
C GLY A 66 -6.13 0.73 4.78
N ALA A 67 -5.81 -0.56 4.98
CA ALA A 67 -5.08 -1.33 3.99
C ALA A 67 -5.91 -1.58 2.72
N VAL A 68 -7.22 -1.82 2.85
CA VAL A 68 -8.14 -1.95 1.71
C VAL A 68 -8.26 -0.65 0.94
N VAL A 69 -8.41 0.48 1.63
CA VAL A 69 -8.49 1.80 0.98
C VAL A 69 -7.17 2.11 0.26
N ALA A 70 -6.01 1.79 0.86
CA ALA A 70 -4.72 1.96 0.23
C ALA A 70 -4.55 1.09 -1.04
N LEU A 71 -5.04 -0.15 -1.05
CA LEU A 71 -5.10 -1.01 -2.25
C LEU A 71 -5.96 -0.41 -3.37
N VAL A 72 -7.05 0.28 -3.03
CA VAL A 72 -7.84 1.00 -4.04
C VAL A 72 -7.06 2.22 -4.56
N GLY A 73 -6.30 2.88 -3.67
CA GLY A 73 -5.45 4.02 -4.01
C GLY A 73 -4.30 3.71 -4.97
N THR A 74 -3.76 2.49 -4.94
CA THR A 74 -2.68 2.05 -5.85
C THR A 74 -3.20 1.70 -7.25
N ALA A 75 -4.49 1.41 -7.40
CA ALA A 75 -5.08 0.93 -8.65
C ALA A 75 -4.76 1.80 -9.87
N GLY A 76 -4.72 3.13 -9.71
CA GLY A 76 -4.37 4.05 -10.80
C GLY A 76 -2.95 3.83 -11.34
N SER A 77 -1.97 3.73 -10.44
CA SER A 77 -0.57 3.48 -10.81
C SER A 77 -0.34 2.08 -11.39
N VAL A 78 -1.04 1.07 -10.87
CA VAL A 78 -0.99 -0.30 -11.40
C VAL A 78 -1.62 -0.37 -12.80
N PHE A 79 -2.76 0.31 -13.01
CA PHE A 79 -3.40 0.40 -14.31
C PHE A 79 -2.49 1.08 -15.35
N PHE A 80 -1.83 2.18 -14.98
CA PHE A 80 -0.88 2.87 -15.85
C PHE A 80 0.31 1.97 -16.25
N MET A 81 0.82 1.17 -15.32
CA MET A 81 1.85 0.16 -15.63
C MET A 81 1.34 -0.91 -16.60
N LEU A 82 0.10 -1.42 -16.41
CA LEU A 82 -0.47 -2.41 -17.32
C LEU A 82 -0.65 -1.86 -18.74
N GLN A 83 -1.02 -0.59 -18.90
CA GLN A 83 -1.08 0.06 -20.20
C GLN A 83 0.31 0.13 -20.86
N ASN A 84 1.33 0.62 -20.13
CA ASN A 84 2.70 0.70 -20.65
C ASN A 84 3.29 -0.67 -21.04
N LEU A 85 2.99 -1.71 -20.26
CA LEU A 85 3.35 -3.10 -20.61
C LEU A 85 2.68 -3.56 -21.91
N GLY A 86 1.41 -3.21 -22.12
CA GLY A 86 0.68 -3.51 -23.35
C GLY A 86 1.25 -2.83 -24.60
N GLU A 87 1.86 -1.65 -24.41
CA GLU A 87 2.52 -0.88 -25.47
C GLU A 87 4.01 -1.21 -25.62
N ALA A 88 4.54 -2.15 -24.83
CA ALA A 88 5.96 -2.52 -24.76
C ALA A 88 6.92 -1.36 -24.46
N THR A 89 6.43 -0.33 -23.74
CA THR A 89 7.22 0.83 -23.33
C THR A 89 7.66 0.69 -21.86
N LEU A 90 8.97 0.62 -21.62
CA LEU A 90 9.53 0.66 -20.27
C LEU A 90 9.74 2.12 -19.83
N GLY A 91 8.63 2.79 -19.48
CA GLY A 91 8.61 4.17 -18.98
C GLY A 91 8.64 4.27 -17.46
N LEU A 92 8.77 5.50 -16.94
CA LEU A 92 8.74 5.78 -15.49
C LEU A 92 7.42 5.33 -14.87
N GLY A 93 6.30 5.47 -15.58
CA GLY A 93 5.01 4.95 -15.15
C GLY A 93 4.98 3.43 -14.89
N ALA A 94 5.72 2.64 -15.68
CA ALA A 94 5.82 1.20 -15.45
C ALA A 94 6.61 0.88 -14.18
N VAL A 95 7.71 1.61 -13.93
CA VAL A 95 8.49 1.48 -12.70
C VAL A 95 7.68 1.88 -11.47
N GLY A 96 6.96 3.01 -11.55
CA GLY A 96 6.10 3.48 -10.47
C GLY A 96 4.99 2.49 -10.13
N GLY A 97 4.30 1.94 -11.14
CA GLY A 97 3.29 0.91 -10.91
C GLY A 97 3.86 -0.42 -10.39
N ALA A 98 5.10 -0.79 -10.73
CA ALA A 98 5.76 -1.96 -10.14
C ALA A 98 6.02 -1.78 -8.64
N PHE A 99 6.42 -0.58 -8.22
CA PHE A 99 6.54 -0.25 -6.80
C PHE A 99 5.19 -0.27 -6.08
N SER A 100 4.13 0.23 -6.72
CA SER A 100 2.76 0.14 -6.19
C SER A 100 2.26 -1.30 -6.09
N LEU A 101 2.62 -2.19 -7.01
CA LEU A 101 2.33 -3.63 -6.87
C LEU A 101 3.02 -4.24 -5.65
N ILE A 102 4.27 -3.86 -5.38
CA ILE A 102 4.97 -4.29 -4.17
C ILE A 102 4.24 -3.76 -2.92
N ALA A 103 3.77 -2.51 -2.95
CA ALA A 103 2.96 -1.95 -1.89
C ALA A 103 1.68 -2.75 -1.64
N ASP A 104 0.99 -3.18 -2.72
CA ASP A 104 -0.21 -4.02 -2.64
C ASP A 104 0.05 -5.33 -1.91
N LEU A 105 1.17 -5.99 -2.19
CA LEU A 105 1.57 -7.21 -1.46
C LEU A 105 1.70 -6.95 0.04
N PHE A 106 2.30 -5.82 0.44
CA PHE A 106 2.41 -5.44 1.85
C PHE A 106 1.05 -5.08 2.48
N PHE A 107 0.14 -4.45 1.74
CA PHE A 107 -1.21 -4.19 2.23
C PHE A 107 -2.03 -5.47 2.38
N LEU A 108 -1.91 -6.43 1.45
CA LEU A 108 -2.51 -7.76 1.58
C LEU A 108 -1.96 -8.52 2.79
N LEU A 109 -0.64 -8.47 3.01
CA LEU A 109 -0.01 -9.04 4.21
C LEU A 109 -0.48 -8.35 5.49
N THR A 110 -0.71 -7.03 5.44
CA THR A 110 -1.28 -6.28 6.56
C THR A 110 -2.69 -6.78 6.87
N ILE A 111 -3.57 -6.89 5.88
CA ILE A 111 -4.94 -7.40 6.06
C ILE A 111 -4.91 -8.80 6.65
N TYR A 112 -4.11 -9.70 6.06
CA TYR A 112 -3.97 -11.06 6.52
C TYR A 112 -3.48 -11.14 7.98
N ALA A 113 -2.45 -10.36 8.31
CA ALA A 113 -1.84 -10.39 9.64
C ALA A 113 -2.78 -9.88 10.73
N TRP A 114 -3.47 -8.77 10.47
CA TRP A 114 -4.43 -8.18 11.40
C TRP A 114 -5.73 -8.98 11.50
N ALA A 115 -6.16 -9.64 10.42
CA ALA A 115 -7.33 -10.53 10.44
C ALA A 115 -7.11 -11.78 11.32
N ARG A 116 -5.87 -12.29 11.38
CA ARG A 116 -5.49 -13.43 12.22
C ARG A 116 -5.15 -13.06 13.67
N GLN A 117 -5.14 -11.78 14.01
CA GLN A 117 -4.92 -11.36 15.38
C GLN A 117 -6.17 -11.68 16.23
N PRO A 118 -6.03 -12.44 17.34
CA PRO A 118 -7.14 -12.67 18.25
C PRO A 118 -7.57 -11.32 18.85
N SER A 119 -8.89 -11.06 18.83
CA SER A 119 -9.54 -9.89 19.44
C SER A 119 -9.38 -9.87 20.94
#